data_AF-A0A919IQ48-F1
#
_entry.id   AF-A0A919IQ48-F1
#
_cell.length_a   1.000
_cell.length_b   1.000
_cell.length_c   1.000
_cell.angle_alpha   90.00
_cell.angle_beta   90.00
_cell.angle_gamma   90.00
#
_symmetry.space_group_name_H-M   'P 1'
#
loop_
_entity.id
_entity.type
_entity.pdbx_description
1 polymer ?
#
loop_
_entity_poly.entity_id
_entity_poly.type
_entity_poly.pdbx_seq_one_letter_code
_entity_poly.pdbx_strand_id
1 'polypeptide(L)' 'MTFALEKSEADREISQKNLERGREEGREEGLVRSMELVLQTRFGDFSGLEDSARKLVADDHEANVARIVDGATLRELQQS' A
#
# COMPACT_ATOMS: atom_id res chain seq x y z
N MET A 1 25.43 -26.20 26.51
CA MET A 1 25.94 -25.82 25.18
C MET A 1 24.72 -25.59 24.31
N THR A 2 24.08 -24.42 24.45
CA THR A 2 22.70 -24.19 23.96
C THR A 2 22.61 -22.92 23.10
N PHE A 3 23.50 -21.96 23.34
CA PHE A 3 23.58 -20.66 22.65
C PHE A 3 23.78 -20.73 21.13
N ALA A 4 24.36 -21.81 20.59
CA ALA A 4 24.63 -21.94 19.15
C ALA A 4 23.37 -22.30 18.33
N LEU A 5 22.42 -23.03 18.92
CA LEU A 5 21.14 -23.37 18.28
C LEU A 5 20.16 -22.20 18.35
N GLU A 6 20.08 -21.50 19.50
CA GLU A 6 19.28 -20.28 19.66
C GLU A 6 19.67 -19.18 18.66
N LYS A 7 20.98 -18.96 18.43
CA LYS A 7 21.43 -17.97 17.45
C LYS A 7 20.98 -18.32 16.03
N SER A 8 20.99 -19.61 15.67
CA SER A 8 20.51 -20.07 14.36
C SER A 8 19.00 -19.96 14.20
N GLU A 9 18.22 -20.07 15.27
CA GLU A 9 16.76 -19.87 15.23
C GLU A 9 16.41 -18.38 15.14
N ALA A 10 17.11 -17.52 15.88
CA ALA A 10 16.98 -16.08 15.79
C ALA A 10 17.33 -15.53 14.39
N ASP A 11 18.43 -16.00 13.79
CA ASP A 11 18.84 -15.58 12.43
C ASP A 11 17.82 -16.01 11.35
N ARG A 12 17.15 -17.15 11.54
CA ARG A 12 16.07 -17.64 10.65
C ARG A 12 14.81 -16.81 10.81
N GLU A 13 14.42 -16.49 12.04
CA GLU A 13 13.25 -15.65 12.33
C GLU A 13 13.42 -14.25 11.73
N ILE A 14 14.61 -13.65 11.86
CA ILE A 14 14.94 -12.34 11.25
C ILE A 14 14.85 -12.42 9.73
N SER A 15 15.40 -13.48 9.13
CA SER A 15 15.36 -13.67 7.68
C SER A 15 13.93 -13.82 7.16
N GLN A 16 13.07 -14.55 7.88
CA GLN A 16 11.65 -14.67 7.53
C GLN A 16 10.90 -13.34 7.66
N LYS A 17 11.08 -12.64 8.78
CA LYS A 17 10.48 -11.32 9.00
C LYS A 17 10.88 -10.30 7.93
N ASN A 18 12.14 -10.29 7.52
CA ASN A 18 12.62 -9.40 6.46
C ASN A 18 12.01 -9.73 5.10
N LEU A 19 11.83 -11.02 4.78
CA LEU A 19 11.18 -11.45 3.54
C LEU A 19 9.69 -11.15 3.52
N GLU A 20 9.00 -11.31 4.65
CA GLU A 20 7.59 -10.95 4.80
C GLU A 20 7.39 -9.46 4.67
N ARG A 21 8.20 -8.66 5.38
CA ARG A 21 8.21 -7.21 5.27
C ARG A 21 8.44 -6.74 3.84
N GLY A 22 9.46 -7.26 3.15
CA GLY A 22 9.71 -6.87 1.76
C GLY A 22 8.58 -7.24 0.79
N ARG A 23 7.83 -8.32 1.06
CA ARG A 23 6.63 -8.67 0.29
C ARG A 23 5.47 -7.74 0.58
N GLU A 24 5.30 -7.33 1.83
CA GLU A 24 4.26 -6.40 2.25
C GLU A 24 4.51 -5.01 1.67
N GLU A 25 5.74 -4.50 1.78
CA GLU A 25 6.19 -3.24 1.18
C GLU A 25 5.97 -3.24 -0.34
N GLY A 26 6.38 -4.30 -1.04
CA GLY A 26 6.16 -4.41 -2.48
C GLY A 26 4.69 -4.52 -2.88
N ARG A 27 3.82 -5.06 -2.01
CA ARG A 27 2.37 -5.06 -2.22
C ARG A 27 1.79 -3.66 -2.04
N GLU A 28 2.17 -2.96 -0.98
CA GLU A 28 1.71 -1.60 -0.71
C GLU A 28 2.11 -0.65 -1.85
N GLU A 29 3.38 -0.68 -2.29
CA GLU A 29 3.84 0.11 -3.44
C GLU A 29 3.05 -0.21 -4.72
N GLY A 30 2.73 -1.48 -4.95
CA GLY A 30 1.89 -1.91 -6.07
C GLY A 30 0.46 -1.35 -6.00
N LEU A 31 -0.15 -1.36 -4.81
CA LEU A 31 -1.48 -0.80 -4.58
C LEU A 31 -1.49 0.71 -4.78
N VAL A 32 -0.50 1.44 -4.24
CA VAL A 32 -0.36 2.89 -4.43
C VAL A 32 -0.25 3.22 -5.91
N ARG A 33 0.65 2.55 -6.64
CA ARG A 33 0.81 2.78 -8.07
C ARG A 33 -0.46 2.49 -8.87
N SER A 34 -1.22 1.46 -8.48
CA SER A 34 -2.50 1.17 -9.14
C SER A 34 -3.53 2.28 -8.87
N MET A 35 -3.60 2.78 -7.64
CA MET A 35 -4.51 3.86 -7.25
C MET A 35 -4.13 5.17 -7.95
N GLU A 36 -2.83 5.48 -8.08
CA GLU A 36 -2.35 6.62 -8.87
C GLU A 36 -2.87 6.57 -10.30
N LEU A 37 -2.76 5.41 -10.97
CA LEU A 37 -3.24 5.24 -12.34
C LEU A 37 -4.77 5.42 -12.45
N VAL A 38 -5.52 4.92 -11.47
CA VAL A 38 -6.99 5.08 -11.43
C VAL A 38 -7.36 6.55 -11.26
N LEU A 39 -6.71 7.25 -10.33
CA LEU A 39 -6.92 8.69 -10.10
C LEU A 39 -6.53 9.51 -11.34
N GLN A 40 -5.37 9.23 -11.94
CA GLN A 40 -4.89 9.91 -13.15
C GLN A 40 -5.85 9.69 -14.32
N THR A 41 -6.35 8.47 -14.50
CA THR A 41 -7.31 8.15 -15.57
C THR A 41 -8.62 8.91 -15.40
N ARG A 42 -9.11 9.04 -14.15
CA ARG A 42 -10.41 9.66 -13.88
C ARG A 42 -10.37 11.18 -13.82
N PHE A 43 -9.31 11.74 -13.24
CA PHE A 43 -9.23 13.15 -12.86
C PHE A 43 -8.07 13.90 -13.53
N GLY A 44 -7.21 13.20 -14.28
CA GLY A 44 -5.98 13.76 -14.84
C GLY A 44 -4.87 13.91 -13.80
N ASP A 45 -3.79 14.55 -14.19
CA ASP A 45 -2.70 14.90 -13.27
C ASP A 45 -3.09 16.09 -12.39
N PHE A 46 -2.89 15.96 -11.08
CA PHE A 46 -3.10 17.03 -10.11
C PHE A 46 -2.03 17.03 -9.02
N SER A 47 -1.84 18.17 -8.37
CA SER A 47 -0.90 18.30 -7.25
C SER A 47 -1.33 17.41 -6.07
N GLY A 48 -0.43 16.57 -5.57
CA GLY A 48 -0.72 15.65 -4.46
C GLY A 48 -1.40 14.35 -4.89
N LEU A 49 -1.26 13.94 -6.16
CA LEU A 49 -1.77 12.67 -6.67
C LEU A 49 -1.17 11.45 -5.94
N GLU A 50 0.15 11.42 -5.76
CA GLU A 50 0.84 10.35 -5.00
C GLU A 50 0.36 10.30 -3.54
N ASP A 51 0.29 11.46 -2.87
CA ASP A 51 -0.18 11.54 -1.49
C ASP A 51 -1.63 11.09 -1.34
N SER A 52 -2.49 11.45 -2.31
CA SER A 52 -3.89 11.01 -2.35
C SER A 52 -3.98 9.51 -2.56
N ALA A 53 -3.19 8.94 -3.48
CA ALA A 53 -3.16 7.50 -3.73
C ALA A 53 -2.72 6.72 -2.50
N ARG A 54 -1.65 7.18 -1.83
CA ARG A 54 -1.16 6.57 -0.58
C ARG A 54 -2.21 6.63 0.52
N LYS A 55 -2.89 7.77 0.69
CA LYS A 55 -3.98 7.91 1.69
C LYS A 55 -5.14 6.96 1.40
N LEU A 56 -5.60 6.87 0.15
CA LEU A 56 -6.74 6.01 -0.21
C LEU A 56 -6.43 4.51 -0.11
N VAL A 57 -5.18 4.12 -0.35
CA VAL A 57 -4.72 2.74 -0.15
C VAL A 57 -4.63 2.40 1.34
N ALA A 58 -4.11 3.33 2.16
CA ALA A 58 -3.98 3.13 3.59
C ALA A 58 -5.33 3.09 4.33
N ASP A 59 -6.36 3.77 3.81
CA ASP A 59 -7.72 3.75 4.34
C ASP A 59 -8.46 2.46 3.95
N ASP A 60 -8.86 2.35 2.67
CA ASP A 60 -9.48 1.15 2.11
C ASP A 60 -9.35 1.18 0.58
N HIS A 61 -8.38 0.44 0.04
CA HIS A 61 -8.10 0.42 -1.39
C HIS A 61 -9.31 -0.01 -2.23
N GLU A 62 -9.98 -1.11 -1.86
CA GLU A 62 -11.07 -1.68 -2.67
C GLU A 62 -12.30 -0.78 -2.64
N ALA A 63 -12.69 -0.28 -1.47
CA ALA A 63 -13.82 0.63 -1.34
C ALA A 63 -13.58 1.94 -2.09
N ASN A 64 -12.36 2.48 -2.04
CA ASN A 64 -12.03 3.71 -2.75
C ASN A 64 -11.99 3.52 -4.27
N VAL A 65 -11.52 2.38 -4.78
CA VAL A 65 -11.66 2.03 -6.20
C VAL A 65 -13.13 1.97 -6.60
N ALA A 66 -13.98 1.28 -5.83
CA ALA A 66 -15.41 1.20 -6.10
C ALA A 66 -16.07 2.59 -6.15
N ARG A 67 -15.78 3.47 -5.20
CA ARG A 67 -16.26 4.86 -5.19
C ARG A 67 -15.85 5.64 -6.43
N ILE A 68 -14.61 5.45 -6.92
CA ILE A 68 -14.14 6.10 -8.15
C ILE A 68 -14.93 5.60 -9.37
N VAL A 69 -15.17 4.28 -9.45
CA VAL A 69 -15.99 3.66 -10.51
C VAL A 69 -17.43 4.17 -10.46
N ASP A 70 -17.99 4.32 -9.27
CA ASP A 70 -19.33 4.88 -9.04
C ASP A 70 -19.42 6.39 -9.33
N GLY A 71 -18.30 7.02 -9.66
CA GLY A 71 -18.24 8.41 -10.12
C GLY A 71 -18.05 9.43 -9.01
N ALA A 72 -17.59 9.02 -7.82
CA ALA A 72 -17.22 9.94 -6.76
C ALA A 72 -16.24 11.00 -7.26
N THR A 73 -16.38 12.21 -6.74
CA THR A 73 -15.49 13.34 -7.03
C THR A 73 -14.21 13.22 -6.21
N LEU A 74 -13.15 13.88 -6.69
CA LEU A 74 -11.87 13.94 -5.97
C LEU A 74 -12.05 14.48 -4.53
N ARG A 75 -12.96 15.45 -4.34
CA ARG A 75 -13.25 16.03 -3.03
C ARG A 75 -13.86 15.01 -2.07
N GLU A 76 -14.80 14.19 -2.54
CA GLU A 76 -15.45 13.16 -1.72
C GLU A 76 -14.47 12.06 -1.30
N LEU A 77 -13.53 11.71 -2.17
CA LEU A 77 -12.46 10.74 -1.88
C LEU A 77 -11.47 11.29 -0.83
N GLN A 78 -11.14 12.58 -0.91
CA GLN A 78 -10.21 13.22 0.04
C GLN A 78 -10.78 13.39 1.46
N GLN A 79 -12.10 13.36 1.60
CA GLN A 79 -12.82 13.47 2.88
C GLN A 79 -12.98 12.14 3.64
N SER A 80 -12.54 11.03 3.05
CA SER A 80 -12.39 9.72 3.72
C SER A 80 -11.29 9.80 4.79
#